data_AF-A0A6P1FMT0-F1
#
_entry.id   AF-A0A6P1FMT0-F1
#
_cell.length_a   1.000
_cell.length_b   1.000
_cell.length_c   1.000
_cell.angle_alpha   90.00
_cell.angle_beta   90.00
_cell.angle_gamma   90.00
#
_symmetry.space_group_name_H-M   'P 1'
#
loop_
_entity.id
_entity.type
_entity.pdbx_description
1 polymer ?
#
loop_
_entity_poly.entity_id
_entity_poly.type
_entity_poly.pdbx_seq_one_letter_code
_entity_poly.pdbx_strand_id
1 'polypeptide(L)'
;MSPSSPRTSTSSAADTAQESLERLFAVPLLGYHMSYPTSLRADLEFNYWWLAHAIDAAVDAFERTGDEAHLERARRLHRAIRLRNGGRLVNGYFDDMMWLGGALARLGEASGDSRFLDRADRLWRFAVAKGWNLRHGASLAWRRRQLDYKNAPANGPFAILGARLERLRPDGREELSRAALDWMHVRLRDDDTGFVADGIGRQGGSARDDWAFSYNHAVYIGAALALHRLRPDPRLVAHASRTAEDLLDRLAPDGVFVDQGSGDGALFGGIAYRHLVDLATTSGVAPAVAARLRGFVAGSVAALQSSSVRGGVLLAGPRWDAPPSLPATLSAEIGAVLALEASARLDRSPVPSD
;
A
#
# COMPACT_ATOMS: atom_id res chain seq x y z
N MET A 1 -35.06 18.07 24.63
CA MET A 1 -34.73 17.63 23.26
C MET A 1 -34.08 18.81 22.55
N SER A 2 -32.76 18.86 22.51
CA SER A 2 -32.06 19.89 21.73
C SER A 2 -31.92 19.36 20.29
N PRO A 3 -32.35 20.10 19.26
CA PRO A 3 -32.19 19.66 17.89
C PRO A 3 -30.69 19.71 17.55
N SER A 4 -30.10 18.57 17.20
CA SER A 4 -28.74 18.56 16.65
C SER A 4 -28.78 19.27 15.30
N SER A 5 -28.12 20.42 15.21
CA SER A 5 -27.85 21.05 13.92
C SER A 5 -27.10 20.06 13.02
N PRO A 6 -27.47 19.93 11.73
CA PRO A 6 -26.68 19.15 10.81
C PRO A 6 -25.31 19.82 10.68
N ARG A 7 -24.24 19.11 11.01
CA ARG A 7 -22.89 19.51 10.63
C ARG A 7 -22.84 19.46 9.10
N THR A 8 -23.05 20.60 8.44
CA THR A 8 -22.60 20.81 7.06
C THR A 8 -21.07 20.87 7.08
N SER A 9 -20.47 19.70 7.24
CA SER A 9 -19.05 19.47 7.01
C SER A 9 -18.83 19.63 5.51
N THR A 10 -18.08 20.64 5.09
CA THR A 10 -17.53 20.68 3.72
C THR A 10 -16.76 19.38 3.51
N SER A 11 -17.18 18.55 2.55
CA SER A 11 -16.52 17.28 2.24
C SER A 11 -15.04 17.53 1.93
N SER A 12 -14.15 16.83 2.64
CA SER A 12 -12.71 16.94 2.39
C SER A 12 -12.34 16.25 1.07
N ALA A 13 -11.12 16.49 0.59
CA ALA A 13 -10.60 15.80 -0.60
C ALA A 13 -10.63 14.27 -0.45
N ALA A 14 -10.28 13.79 0.75
CA ALA A 14 -10.32 12.38 1.09
C ALA A 14 -11.75 11.84 1.14
N ASP A 15 -12.71 12.59 1.67
CA ASP A 15 -14.13 12.19 1.67
C ASP A 15 -14.68 12.08 0.24
N THR A 16 -14.39 13.08 -0.61
CA THR A 16 -14.75 13.04 -2.04
C THR A 16 -14.20 11.80 -2.72
N ALA A 17 -12.95 11.41 -2.45
CA ALA A 17 -12.34 10.21 -3.04
C ALA A 17 -13.00 8.92 -2.52
N GLN A 18 -13.24 8.82 -1.22
CA GLN A 18 -13.91 7.66 -0.60
C GLN A 18 -15.34 7.46 -1.10
N GLU A 19 -16.08 8.57 -1.29
CA GLU A 19 -17.43 8.57 -1.84
C GLU A 19 -17.41 8.21 -3.33
N SER A 20 -16.42 8.70 -4.07
CA SER A 20 -16.27 8.40 -5.51
C SER A 20 -15.96 6.93 -5.75
N LEU A 21 -15.05 6.33 -4.96
CA LEU A 21 -14.77 4.91 -5.01
C LEU A 21 -16.03 4.05 -4.80
N GLU A 22 -16.84 4.35 -3.77
CA GLU A 22 -18.09 3.63 -3.57
C GLU A 22 -19.09 3.89 -4.69
N ARG A 23 -19.26 5.15 -5.09
CA ARG A 23 -20.25 5.54 -6.10
C ARG A 23 -19.98 4.90 -7.46
N LEU A 24 -18.72 4.83 -7.86
CA LEU A 24 -18.33 4.43 -9.21
C LEU A 24 -18.06 2.93 -9.33
N PHE A 25 -17.60 2.28 -8.25
CA PHE A 25 -17.14 0.90 -8.33
C PHE A 25 -17.90 -0.07 -7.43
N ALA A 26 -18.64 0.36 -6.38
CA ALA A 26 -19.18 -0.59 -5.39
C ALA A 26 -20.18 -1.59 -5.97
N VAL A 27 -20.01 -2.87 -5.59
CA VAL A 27 -20.95 -3.95 -5.87
C VAL A 27 -21.23 -4.70 -4.57
N PRO A 28 -22.51 -4.85 -4.16
CA PRO A 28 -22.85 -5.39 -2.84
C PRO A 28 -22.18 -6.73 -2.49
N LEU A 29 -22.11 -7.66 -3.45
CA LEU A 29 -21.60 -9.01 -3.22
C LEU A 29 -20.11 -9.19 -3.60
N LEU A 30 -19.67 -8.53 -4.68
CA LEU A 30 -18.34 -8.73 -5.27
C LEU A 30 -17.29 -7.73 -4.77
N GLY A 31 -17.69 -6.78 -3.91
CA GLY A 31 -16.83 -5.71 -3.41
C GLY A 31 -16.85 -4.53 -4.36
N TYR A 32 -16.10 -4.63 -5.45
CA TYR A 32 -15.98 -3.60 -6.48
C TYR A 32 -15.97 -4.18 -7.90
N HIS A 33 -16.49 -3.41 -8.86
CA HIS A 33 -16.21 -3.54 -10.28
C HIS A 33 -14.73 -3.23 -10.55
N MET A 34 -14.15 -3.84 -11.59
CA MET A 34 -12.72 -3.64 -11.93
C MET A 34 -12.46 -2.39 -12.78
N SER A 35 -13.51 -1.81 -13.38
CA SER A 35 -13.39 -0.63 -14.24
C SER A 35 -14.60 0.28 -14.15
N TYR A 36 -14.41 1.55 -14.54
CA TYR A 36 -15.46 2.52 -14.81
C TYR A 36 -15.31 3.10 -16.23
N PRO A 37 -16.36 3.10 -17.08
CA PRO A 37 -17.62 2.39 -16.88
C PRO A 37 -17.42 0.88 -16.69
N THR A 38 -18.39 0.23 -16.05
CA THR A 38 -18.34 -1.19 -15.76
C THR A 38 -18.21 -2.02 -17.04
N SER A 39 -17.34 -3.03 -17.00
CA SER A 39 -17.15 -4.01 -18.07
C SER A 39 -17.25 -5.42 -17.51
N LEU A 40 -18.16 -6.23 -18.05
CA LEU A 40 -18.27 -7.64 -17.68
C LEU A 40 -16.95 -8.39 -17.91
N ARG A 41 -16.22 -8.05 -18.98
CA ARG A 41 -14.92 -8.63 -19.27
C ARG A 41 -13.90 -8.30 -18.19
N ALA A 42 -13.88 -7.06 -17.70
CA ALA A 42 -12.99 -6.65 -16.62
C ALA A 42 -13.36 -7.35 -15.30
N ASP A 43 -14.65 -7.54 -15.02
CA ASP A 43 -15.11 -8.18 -13.77
C ASP A 43 -14.90 -9.70 -13.72
N LEU A 44 -14.67 -10.35 -14.88
CA LEU A 44 -14.22 -11.74 -14.93
C LEU A 44 -12.85 -11.91 -14.26
N GLU A 45 -12.02 -10.86 -14.25
CA GLU A 45 -10.74 -10.87 -13.56
C GLU A 45 -10.95 -10.60 -12.06
N PHE A 46 -10.34 -11.46 -11.23
CA PHE A 46 -10.34 -11.29 -9.78
C PHE A 46 -8.98 -10.79 -9.29
N ASN A 47 -8.90 -9.48 -9.08
CA ASN A 47 -7.73 -8.84 -8.49
C ASN A 47 -7.82 -8.87 -6.95
N TYR A 48 -7.36 -9.97 -6.37
CA TYR A 48 -7.33 -10.22 -4.93
C TYR A 48 -6.66 -9.07 -4.16
N TRP A 49 -5.48 -8.64 -4.63
CA TRP A 49 -4.64 -7.69 -3.93
C TRP A 49 -5.11 -6.24 -4.08
N TRP A 50 -5.81 -5.89 -5.17
CA TRP A 50 -6.47 -4.57 -5.27
C TRP A 50 -7.52 -4.40 -4.17
N LEU A 51 -8.35 -5.43 -3.93
CA LEU A 51 -9.33 -5.38 -2.85
C LEU A 51 -8.68 -5.35 -1.46
N ALA A 52 -7.48 -5.91 -1.28
CA ALA A 52 -6.72 -5.75 -0.05
C ALA A 52 -6.35 -4.28 0.19
N HIS A 53 -5.90 -3.57 -0.85
CA HIS A 53 -5.63 -2.13 -0.76
C HIS A 53 -6.90 -1.28 -0.57
N ALA A 54 -8.06 -1.75 -1.06
CA ALA A 54 -9.31 -1.06 -0.76
C ALA A 54 -9.78 -1.26 0.69
N ILE A 55 -9.47 -2.39 1.34
CA ILE A 55 -9.63 -2.55 2.80
C ILE A 55 -8.76 -1.52 3.51
N ASP A 56 -7.50 -1.39 3.07
CA ASP A 56 -6.57 -0.39 3.58
C ASP A 56 -7.11 1.04 3.47
N ALA A 57 -7.67 1.41 2.32
CA ALA A 57 -8.30 2.71 2.10
C ALA A 57 -9.51 2.94 3.03
N ALA A 58 -10.34 1.91 3.24
CA ALA A 58 -11.46 2.00 4.17
C ALA A 58 -10.98 2.16 5.63
N VAL A 59 -9.92 1.45 6.02
CA VAL A 59 -9.33 1.63 7.37
C VAL A 59 -8.72 3.03 7.52
N ASP A 60 -8.08 3.58 6.48
CA ASP A 60 -7.55 4.95 6.50
C ASP A 60 -8.65 5.98 6.79
N ALA A 61 -9.82 5.84 6.14
CA ALA A 61 -10.97 6.69 6.41
C ALA A 61 -11.47 6.55 7.85
N PHE A 62 -11.57 5.33 8.39
CA PHE A 62 -11.95 5.13 9.79
C PHE A 62 -10.95 5.80 10.76
N GLU A 63 -9.64 5.62 10.53
CA GLU A 63 -8.61 6.26 11.36
C GLU A 63 -8.69 7.79 11.31
N ARG A 64 -9.19 8.36 10.22
CA ARG A 64 -9.43 9.80 10.07
C ARG A 64 -10.72 10.29 10.73
N THR A 65 -11.83 9.56 10.56
CA THR A 65 -13.18 10.06 10.88
C THR A 65 -13.79 9.44 12.14
N GLY A 66 -13.35 8.24 12.53
CA GLY A 66 -13.99 7.43 13.56
C GLY A 66 -15.33 6.81 13.15
N ASP A 67 -15.74 6.90 11.87
CA ASP A 67 -17.02 6.38 11.39
C ASP A 67 -16.95 4.87 11.11
N GLU A 68 -17.69 4.09 11.91
CA GLU A 68 -17.84 2.63 11.80
C GLU A 68 -18.34 2.16 10.43
N ALA A 69 -19.01 3.02 9.64
CA ALA A 69 -19.41 2.67 8.28
C ALA A 69 -18.19 2.28 7.40
N HIS A 70 -17.03 2.87 7.65
CA HIS A 70 -15.79 2.51 6.96
C HIS A 70 -15.25 1.14 7.40
N LEU A 71 -15.40 0.77 8.68
CA LEU A 71 -15.05 -0.58 9.13
C LEU A 71 -16.01 -1.63 8.55
N GLU A 72 -17.31 -1.33 8.44
CA GLU A 72 -18.25 -2.22 7.75
C GLU A 72 -17.93 -2.40 6.27
N ARG A 73 -17.48 -1.33 5.59
CA ARG A 73 -16.94 -1.39 4.23
C ARG A 73 -15.73 -2.33 4.15
N ALA A 74 -14.75 -2.18 5.04
CA ALA A 74 -13.59 -3.06 5.12
C ALA A 74 -13.99 -4.55 5.34
N ARG A 75 -14.93 -4.80 6.26
CA ARG A 75 -15.47 -6.16 6.52
C ARG A 75 -16.18 -6.73 5.29
N ARG A 76 -16.94 -5.93 4.55
CA ARG A 76 -17.60 -6.31 3.29
C ARG A 76 -16.58 -6.70 2.22
N LEU A 77 -15.53 -5.91 2.04
CA LEU A 77 -14.46 -6.18 1.08
C LEU A 77 -13.71 -7.47 1.43
N HIS A 78 -13.40 -7.72 2.70
CA HIS A 78 -12.81 -8.99 3.12
C HIS A 78 -13.74 -10.19 2.84
N ARG A 79 -15.07 -10.07 3.04
CA ARG A 79 -16.03 -11.12 2.66
C ARG A 79 -16.02 -11.36 1.15
N ALA A 80 -15.98 -10.30 0.34
CA ALA A 80 -15.90 -10.39 -1.11
C ALA A 80 -14.61 -11.08 -1.58
N ILE A 81 -13.46 -10.76 -1.01
CA ILE A 81 -12.18 -11.43 -1.30
C ILE A 81 -12.30 -12.93 -1.03
N ARG A 82 -12.83 -13.32 0.13
CA ARG A 82 -13.01 -14.74 0.46
C ARG A 82 -13.96 -15.43 -0.49
N LEU A 83 -15.10 -14.80 -0.82
CA LEU A 83 -16.08 -15.36 -1.75
C LEU A 83 -15.46 -15.61 -3.13
N ARG A 84 -14.80 -14.59 -3.70
CA ARG A 84 -14.16 -14.67 -5.03
C ARG A 84 -12.94 -15.59 -5.04
N ASN A 85 -12.30 -15.82 -3.90
CA ASN A 85 -11.23 -16.81 -3.73
C ASN A 85 -11.75 -18.22 -3.35
N GLY A 86 -13.02 -18.54 -3.63
CA GLY A 86 -13.61 -19.86 -3.38
C GLY A 86 -13.71 -20.21 -1.89
N GLY A 87 -14.05 -19.23 -1.05
CA GLY A 87 -14.16 -19.34 0.40
C GLY A 87 -12.82 -19.30 1.16
N ARG A 88 -11.69 -19.26 0.45
CA ARG A 88 -10.34 -19.37 1.04
C ARG A 88 -9.71 -18.01 1.34
N LEU A 89 -8.80 -18.02 2.31
CA LEU A 89 -7.96 -16.87 2.64
C LEU A 89 -6.66 -16.87 1.81
N VAL A 90 -6.01 -18.03 1.75
CA VAL A 90 -4.76 -18.27 1.01
C VAL A 90 -5.01 -18.31 -0.50
N ASN A 91 -4.08 -17.76 -1.30
CA ASN A 91 -4.11 -17.84 -2.75
C ASN A 91 -2.78 -18.43 -3.32
N GLY A 92 -2.48 -18.15 -4.60
CA GLY A 92 -1.28 -18.62 -5.31
C GLY A 92 -0.02 -17.78 -5.12
N TYR A 93 -0.18 -16.55 -4.65
CA TYR A 93 0.78 -15.43 -4.72
C TYR A 93 1.11 -14.96 -3.30
N PHE A 94 2.39 -14.99 -2.93
CA PHE A 94 2.78 -14.69 -1.55
C PHE A 94 2.67 -13.20 -1.23
N ASP A 95 3.02 -12.34 -2.19
CA ASP A 95 2.78 -10.89 -2.16
C ASP A 95 1.31 -10.55 -1.92
N ASP A 96 0.38 -11.09 -2.72
CA ASP A 96 -1.06 -10.92 -2.51
C ASP A 96 -1.48 -11.23 -1.07
N MET A 97 -1.02 -12.37 -0.55
CA MET A 97 -1.31 -12.78 0.82
C MET A 97 -0.72 -11.82 1.86
N MET A 98 0.45 -11.23 1.61
CA MET A 98 1.03 -10.23 2.50
C MET A 98 0.26 -8.91 2.45
N TRP A 99 -0.22 -8.49 1.28
CA TRP A 99 -1.10 -7.32 1.14
C TRP A 99 -2.40 -7.50 1.93
N LEU A 100 -3.08 -8.63 1.76
CA LEU A 100 -4.28 -8.90 2.56
C LEU A 100 -3.94 -9.04 4.04
N GLY A 101 -2.85 -9.74 4.39
CA GLY A 101 -2.43 -9.89 5.78
C GLY A 101 -2.19 -8.53 6.46
N GLY A 102 -1.52 -7.60 5.78
CA GLY A 102 -1.32 -6.22 6.23
C GLY A 102 -2.64 -5.48 6.47
N ALA A 103 -3.53 -5.50 5.47
CA ALA A 103 -4.84 -4.84 5.56
C ALA A 103 -5.71 -5.44 6.68
N LEU A 104 -5.68 -6.77 6.87
CA LEU A 104 -6.40 -7.45 7.95
C LEU A 104 -5.80 -7.16 9.33
N ALA A 105 -4.47 -7.04 9.43
CA ALA A 105 -3.85 -6.65 10.68
C ALA A 105 -4.29 -5.24 11.10
N ARG A 106 -4.35 -4.31 10.15
CA ARG A 106 -4.87 -2.95 10.36
C ARG A 106 -6.34 -2.94 10.74
N LEU A 107 -7.17 -3.70 10.02
CA LEU A 107 -8.59 -3.83 10.34
C LEU A 107 -8.81 -4.39 11.75
N GLY A 108 -8.03 -5.38 12.17
CA GLY A 108 -8.10 -5.95 13.52
C GLY A 108 -7.70 -4.96 14.61
N GLU A 109 -6.67 -4.16 14.38
CA GLU A 109 -6.24 -3.08 15.29
C GLU A 109 -7.33 -1.99 15.40
N ALA A 110 -7.83 -1.51 14.25
CA ALA A 110 -8.82 -0.45 14.19
C ALA A 110 -10.19 -0.84 14.78
N SER A 111 -10.63 -2.08 14.53
CA SER A 111 -11.96 -2.55 14.97
C SER A 111 -11.98 -3.26 16.33
N GLY A 112 -10.82 -3.60 16.89
CA GLY A 112 -10.71 -4.46 18.06
C GLY A 112 -11.11 -5.93 17.85
N ASP A 113 -11.49 -6.35 16.63
CA ASP A 113 -11.85 -7.74 16.34
C ASP A 113 -10.59 -8.60 16.09
N SER A 114 -10.21 -9.34 17.14
CA SER A 114 -9.04 -10.22 17.16
C SER A 114 -9.01 -11.26 16.04
N ARG A 115 -10.15 -11.64 15.47
CA ARG A 115 -10.24 -12.62 14.39
C ARG A 115 -9.57 -12.14 13.10
N PHE A 116 -9.41 -10.83 12.90
CA PHE A 116 -8.67 -10.31 11.74
C PHE A 116 -7.16 -10.43 11.94
N LEU A 117 -6.65 -10.20 13.16
CA LEU A 117 -5.26 -10.47 13.51
C LEU A 117 -4.92 -11.96 13.38
N ASP A 118 -5.83 -12.86 13.79
CA ASP A 118 -5.63 -14.31 13.61
C ASP A 118 -5.54 -14.72 12.13
N ARG A 119 -6.30 -14.04 11.26
CA ARG A 119 -6.23 -14.27 9.81
C ARG A 119 -4.95 -13.72 9.20
N ALA A 120 -4.52 -12.54 9.63
CA ALA A 120 -3.25 -11.95 9.23
C ALA A 120 -2.07 -12.86 9.62
N ASP A 121 -2.05 -13.35 10.85
CA ASP A 121 -1.03 -14.29 11.34
C ASP A 121 -1.04 -15.61 10.55
N ARG A 122 -2.23 -16.15 10.24
CA ARG A 122 -2.37 -17.35 9.39
C ARG A 122 -1.74 -17.16 8.01
N LEU A 123 -1.94 -16.00 7.38
CA LEU A 123 -1.34 -15.69 6.07
C LEU A 123 0.18 -15.60 6.17
N TRP A 124 0.70 -14.90 7.17
CA TRP A 124 2.14 -14.75 7.40
C TRP A 124 2.83 -16.10 7.63
N ARG A 125 2.30 -16.93 8.54
CA ARG A 125 2.84 -18.28 8.79
C ARG A 125 2.74 -19.20 7.59
N PHE A 126 1.66 -19.10 6.80
CA PHE A 126 1.55 -19.86 5.57
C PHE A 126 2.64 -19.47 4.56
N ALA A 127 2.93 -18.18 4.43
CA ALA A 127 4.02 -17.69 3.59
C ALA A 127 5.39 -18.20 4.06
N VAL A 128 5.67 -18.19 5.37
CA VAL A 128 6.88 -18.83 5.92
C VAL A 128 6.95 -20.30 5.54
N ALA A 129 5.89 -21.06 5.82
CA ALA A 129 5.89 -22.51 5.64
C ALA A 129 5.98 -22.97 4.18
N LYS A 130 5.58 -22.13 3.21
CA LYS A 130 5.45 -22.53 1.80
C LYS A 130 6.28 -21.72 0.82
N GLY A 131 6.72 -20.53 1.19
CA GLY A 131 7.42 -19.59 0.30
C GLY A 131 8.83 -19.25 0.76
N TRP A 132 9.11 -19.30 2.06
CA TRP A 132 10.44 -19.01 2.58
C TRP A 132 11.44 -20.11 2.20
N ASN A 133 12.57 -19.72 1.63
CA ASN A 133 13.67 -20.65 1.32
C ASN A 133 14.98 -19.86 1.11
N LEU A 134 16.09 -20.58 0.90
CA LEU A 134 17.43 -20.00 0.78
C LEU A 134 17.89 -19.73 -0.67
N ARG A 135 17.03 -19.94 -1.69
CA ARG A 135 17.39 -19.68 -3.09
C ARG A 135 17.59 -18.17 -3.29
N HIS A 136 18.75 -17.78 -3.81
CA HIS A 136 19.17 -16.37 -3.92
C HIS A 136 19.25 -15.63 -2.57
N GLY A 137 19.36 -16.34 -1.44
CA GLY A 137 19.37 -15.80 -0.08
C GLY A 137 18.11 -16.15 0.70
N ALA A 138 18.14 -15.95 2.02
CA ALA A 138 17.02 -16.24 2.91
C ALA A 138 15.91 -15.20 2.71
N SER A 139 14.87 -15.56 1.97
CA SER A 139 13.78 -14.65 1.60
C SER A 139 12.52 -15.39 1.17
N LEU A 140 11.42 -14.65 1.05
CA LEU A 140 10.14 -15.14 0.55
C LEU A 140 10.14 -15.16 -0.99
N ALA A 141 9.67 -16.26 -1.58
CA ALA A 141 9.42 -16.33 -3.02
C ALA A 141 8.18 -15.54 -3.43
N TRP A 142 8.09 -15.17 -4.71
CA TRP A 142 6.93 -14.45 -5.26
C TRP A 142 5.64 -15.28 -5.18
N ARG A 143 5.67 -16.52 -5.68
CA ARG A 143 4.47 -17.36 -5.79
C ARG A 143 4.75 -18.83 -5.61
N ARG A 144 3.71 -19.58 -5.24
CA ARG A 144 3.81 -21.01 -4.88
C ARG A 144 4.36 -21.91 -6.00
N ARG A 145 4.12 -21.53 -7.25
CA ARG A 145 4.55 -22.28 -8.44
C ARG A 145 5.94 -21.86 -8.96
N GLN A 146 6.59 -20.89 -8.31
CA GLN A 146 7.87 -20.34 -8.74
C GLN A 146 8.67 -19.90 -7.50
N LEU A 147 9.24 -20.88 -6.81
CA LEU A 147 9.91 -20.68 -5.51
C LEU A 147 11.33 -20.11 -5.62
N ASP A 148 11.87 -20.07 -6.83
CA ASP A 148 13.16 -19.50 -7.21
C ASP A 148 13.06 -17.99 -7.49
N TYR A 149 11.93 -17.48 -7.97
CA TYR A 149 11.77 -16.03 -8.12
C TYR A 149 11.54 -15.35 -6.77
N LYS A 150 12.46 -14.44 -6.41
CA LYS A 150 12.40 -13.62 -5.20
C LYS A 150 12.22 -12.16 -5.58
N ASN A 151 11.26 -11.46 -4.99
CA ASN A 151 10.96 -10.08 -5.37
C ASN A 151 10.64 -9.18 -4.17
N ALA A 152 10.84 -7.87 -4.35
CA ALA A 152 10.52 -6.82 -3.39
C ALA A 152 9.03 -6.83 -2.97
N PRO A 153 8.05 -7.01 -3.89
CA PRO A 153 6.63 -7.05 -3.55
C PRO A 153 6.21 -8.18 -2.60
N ALA A 154 6.97 -9.29 -2.54
CA ALA A 154 6.71 -10.33 -1.54
C ALA A 154 7.42 -10.03 -0.21
N ASN A 155 8.69 -9.60 -0.27
CA ASN A 155 9.55 -9.50 0.91
C ASN A 155 9.30 -8.24 1.75
N GLY A 156 9.04 -7.10 1.11
CA GLY A 156 8.75 -5.86 1.83
C GLY A 156 7.45 -5.96 2.64
N PRO A 157 6.30 -6.33 2.02
CA PRO A 157 5.05 -6.55 2.75
C PRO A 157 5.14 -7.66 3.80
N PHE A 158 5.94 -8.71 3.56
CA PHE A 158 6.21 -9.74 4.57
C PHE A 158 6.89 -9.17 5.82
N ALA A 159 7.91 -8.32 5.64
CA ALA A 159 8.60 -7.64 6.74
C ALA A 159 7.68 -6.64 7.46
N ILE A 160 6.89 -5.85 6.70
CA ILE A 160 5.92 -4.89 7.24
C ILE A 160 4.89 -5.61 8.12
N LEU A 161 4.29 -6.68 7.62
CA LEU A 161 3.28 -7.46 8.34
C LEU A 161 3.87 -8.14 9.56
N GLY A 162 5.03 -8.81 9.41
CA GLY A 162 5.68 -9.52 10.49
C GLY A 162 6.08 -8.60 11.64
N ALA A 163 6.69 -7.44 11.34
CA ALA A 163 7.03 -6.43 12.35
C ALA A 163 5.78 -5.84 13.04
N ARG A 164 4.69 -5.58 12.29
CA ARG A 164 3.43 -5.12 12.89
C ARG A 164 2.83 -6.17 13.81
N LEU A 165 2.75 -7.44 13.39
CA LEU A 165 2.24 -8.53 14.20
C LEU A 165 3.10 -8.76 15.43
N GLU A 166 4.43 -8.65 15.34
CA GLU A 166 5.33 -8.78 16.48
C GLU A 166 5.08 -7.69 17.52
N ARG A 167 4.93 -6.43 17.09
CA ARG A 167 4.59 -5.31 17.98
C ARG A 167 3.25 -5.53 18.70
N LEU A 168 2.25 -6.10 17.99
CA LEU A 168 0.90 -6.30 18.53
C LEU A 168 0.77 -7.56 19.38
N ARG A 169 1.48 -8.64 19.00
CA ARG A 169 1.41 -9.98 19.59
C ARG A 169 2.77 -10.68 19.45
N PRO A 170 3.75 -10.40 20.32
CA PRO A 170 5.08 -10.96 20.22
C PRO A 170 5.07 -12.49 20.11
N ASP A 171 5.71 -13.04 19.09
CA ASP A 171 5.84 -14.50 18.86
C ASP A 171 7.06 -14.83 17.98
N GLY A 172 8.11 -14.01 18.00
CA GLY A 172 9.36 -14.30 17.29
C GLY A 172 9.31 -14.02 15.78
N ARG A 173 8.44 -13.13 15.31
CA ARG A 173 8.38 -12.75 13.88
C ARG A 173 9.46 -11.74 13.48
N GLU A 174 10.10 -11.09 14.46
CA GLU A 174 11.13 -10.07 14.22
C GLU A 174 12.27 -10.59 13.34
N GLU A 175 12.79 -11.78 13.63
CA GLU A 175 13.97 -12.35 12.96
C GLU A 175 13.75 -12.51 11.45
N LEU A 176 12.66 -13.18 11.05
CA LEU A 176 12.34 -13.36 9.63
C LEU A 176 11.96 -12.03 8.95
N SER A 177 11.32 -11.11 9.68
CA SER A 177 10.99 -9.79 9.14
C SER A 177 12.25 -8.99 8.84
N ARG A 178 13.24 -9.04 9.73
CA ARG A 178 14.56 -8.43 9.54
C ARG A 178 15.32 -9.11 8.40
N ALA A 179 15.35 -10.44 8.36
CA ALA A 179 16.00 -11.18 7.28
C ALA A 179 15.44 -10.84 5.88
N ALA A 180 14.12 -10.62 5.77
CA ALA A 180 13.50 -10.19 4.51
C ALA A 180 13.94 -8.79 4.09
N LEU A 181 14.00 -7.82 5.02
CA LEU A 181 14.53 -6.48 4.72
C LEU A 181 16.03 -6.54 4.38
N ASP A 182 16.83 -7.27 5.14
CA ASP A 182 18.26 -7.40 4.91
C ASP A 182 18.54 -8.03 3.55
N TRP A 183 17.73 -9.02 3.14
CA TRP A 183 17.80 -9.58 1.80
C TRP A 183 17.51 -8.52 0.72
N MET A 184 16.45 -7.73 0.87
CA MET A 184 16.16 -6.63 -0.07
C MET A 184 17.30 -5.61 -0.10
N HIS A 185 17.84 -5.24 1.07
CA HIS A 185 18.92 -4.29 1.22
C HIS A 185 20.17 -4.75 0.47
N VAL A 186 20.58 -6.01 0.66
CA VAL A 186 21.81 -6.56 0.08
C VAL A 186 21.65 -6.93 -1.40
N ARG A 187 20.45 -7.34 -1.83
CA ARG A 187 20.26 -7.93 -3.16
C ARG A 187 19.57 -7.03 -4.17
N LEU A 188 18.64 -6.19 -3.72
CA LEU A 188 17.78 -5.39 -4.59
C LEU A 188 18.04 -3.89 -4.47
N ARG A 189 18.52 -3.42 -3.31
CA ARG A 189 18.79 -2.00 -3.11
C ARG A 189 20.19 -1.63 -3.58
N ASP A 190 20.30 -0.50 -4.26
CA ASP A 190 21.56 0.16 -4.59
C ASP A 190 21.91 1.15 -3.46
N ASP A 191 23.13 1.05 -2.92
CA ASP A 191 23.51 1.84 -1.74
C ASP A 191 23.81 3.31 -2.03
N ASP A 192 24.33 3.58 -3.24
CA ASP A 192 24.74 4.90 -3.70
C ASP A 192 23.52 5.77 -4.03
N THR A 193 22.55 5.19 -4.73
CA THR A 193 21.34 5.89 -5.18
C THR A 193 20.19 5.72 -4.20
N GLY A 194 19.99 4.52 -3.66
CA GLY A 194 18.77 4.15 -2.94
C GLY A 194 17.72 3.45 -3.81
N PHE A 195 17.99 3.24 -5.09
CA PHE A 195 17.15 2.49 -6.02
C PHE A 195 16.82 1.10 -5.50
N VAL A 196 15.59 0.61 -5.73
CA VAL A 196 15.16 -0.75 -5.39
C VAL A 196 14.68 -1.50 -6.63
N ALA A 197 15.41 -2.55 -7.02
CA ALA A 197 15.05 -3.45 -8.10
C ALA A 197 13.84 -4.34 -7.75
N ASP A 198 13.20 -4.92 -8.76
CA ASP A 198 12.00 -5.74 -8.60
C ASP A 198 12.29 -7.10 -7.98
N GLY A 199 13.29 -7.81 -8.50
CA GLY A 199 13.56 -9.16 -8.04
C GLY A 199 14.77 -9.83 -8.65
N ILE A 200 14.92 -11.12 -8.37
CA ILE A 200 15.99 -12.00 -8.87
C ILE A 200 15.38 -13.34 -9.27
N GLY A 201 15.69 -13.80 -10.49
CA GLY A 201 15.38 -15.14 -10.96
C GLY A 201 14.01 -15.30 -11.65
N ARG A 202 13.41 -14.23 -12.18
CA ARG A 202 12.06 -14.28 -12.77
C ARG A 202 11.94 -15.21 -13.98
N GLN A 203 13.00 -15.31 -14.79
CA GLN A 203 13.09 -16.20 -15.95
C GLN A 203 13.89 -17.49 -15.65
N GLY A 204 14.07 -17.80 -14.36
CA GLY A 204 15.04 -18.79 -13.90
C GLY A 204 16.46 -18.21 -13.83
N GLY A 205 17.39 -18.96 -13.24
CA GLY A 205 18.75 -18.50 -13.02
C GLY A 205 18.85 -17.41 -11.93
N SER A 206 19.85 -16.53 -12.02
CA SER A 206 20.14 -15.51 -10.99
C SER A 206 20.14 -14.08 -11.53
N ALA A 207 19.50 -13.84 -12.69
CA ALA A 207 19.40 -12.49 -13.25
C ALA A 207 18.55 -11.60 -12.34
N ARG A 208 19.02 -10.36 -12.15
CA ARG A 208 18.31 -9.31 -11.42
C ARG A 208 17.36 -8.59 -12.38
N ASP A 209 16.13 -8.36 -11.94
CA ASP A 209 15.11 -7.62 -12.66
C ASP A 209 15.13 -6.16 -12.19
N ASP A 210 15.87 -5.30 -12.89
CA ASP A 210 16.02 -3.87 -12.56
C ASP A 210 14.82 -3.02 -13.00
N TRP A 211 13.61 -3.57 -12.92
CA TRP A 211 12.39 -2.82 -13.18
C TRP A 211 12.15 -1.79 -12.06
N ALA A 212 12.07 -0.53 -12.47
CA ALA A 212 11.84 0.59 -11.57
C ALA A 212 10.34 0.83 -11.40
N PHE A 213 9.81 0.37 -10.27
CA PHE A 213 8.44 0.65 -9.86
C PHE A 213 8.39 1.33 -8.50
N SER A 214 7.44 2.25 -8.36
CA SER A 214 7.25 3.06 -7.15
C SER A 214 6.95 2.22 -5.92
N TYR A 215 6.17 1.15 -6.07
CA TYR A 215 5.86 0.25 -4.95
C TYR A 215 7.06 -0.55 -4.43
N ASN A 216 8.09 -0.83 -5.25
CA ASN A 216 9.30 -1.52 -4.79
C ASN A 216 10.08 -0.66 -3.79
N HIS A 217 10.22 0.63 -4.10
CA HIS A 217 10.77 1.63 -3.19
C HIS A 217 9.87 1.77 -1.95
N ALA A 218 8.55 1.85 -2.16
CA ALA A 218 7.58 2.00 -1.09
C ALA A 218 7.67 0.89 -0.03
N VAL A 219 7.72 -0.38 -0.45
CA VAL A 219 7.75 -1.50 0.49
C VAL A 219 9.09 -1.63 1.19
N TYR A 220 10.19 -1.21 0.57
CA TYR A 220 11.48 -1.09 1.25
C TYR A 220 11.41 -0.02 2.36
N ILE A 221 10.92 1.19 2.04
CA ILE A 221 10.72 2.27 3.00
C ILE A 221 9.81 1.79 4.14
N GLY A 222 8.67 1.20 3.80
CA GLY A 222 7.71 0.67 4.76
C GLY A 222 8.29 -0.39 5.69
N ALA A 223 9.08 -1.33 5.16
CA ALA A 223 9.73 -2.37 5.94
C ALA A 223 10.79 -1.80 6.90
N ALA A 224 11.63 -0.88 6.41
CA ALA A 224 12.63 -0.18 7.22
C ALA A 224 11.97 0.59 8.38
N LEU A 225 10.89 1.32 8.12
CA LEU A 225 10.16 2.05 9.15
C LEU A 225 9.40 1.14 10.11
N ALA A 226 8.83 0.02 9.64
CA ALA A 226 8.17 -0.96 10.50
C ALA A 226 9.15 -1.60 11.48
N LEU A 227 10.36 -1.96 11.02
CA LEU A 227 11.41 -2.51 11.88
C LEU A 227 12.01 -1.45 12.80
N HIS A 228 12.17 -0.20 12.35
CA HIS A 228 12.59 0.91 13.21
C HIS A 228 11.60 1.13 14.37
N ARG A 229 10.28 1.05 14.13
CA ARG A 229 9.27 1.16 15.18
C ARG A 229 9.31 0.00 16.19
N LEU A 230 9.73 -1.19 15.75
CA LEU A 230 9.89 -2.35 16.63
C LEU A 230 11.18 -2.28 17.46
N ARG A 231 12.28 -1.89 16.82
CA ARG A 231 13.60 -1.66 17.43
C ARG A 231 14.22 -0.41 16.79
N PRO A 232 14.26 0.74 17.50
CA PRO A 232 14.82 1.96 16.95
C PRO A 232 16.25 1.78 16.41
N ASP A 233 16.41 2.00 15.11
CA ASP A 233 17.70 2.03 14.42
C ASP A 233 17.70 3.23 13.46
N PRO A 234 18.48 4.29 13.72
CA PRO A 234 18.51 5.49 12.89
C PRO A 234 19.05 5.21 11.48
N ARG A 235 19.82 4.13 11.27
CA ARG A 235 20.30 3.74 9.93
C ARG A 235 19.14 3.36 9.02
N LEU A 236 18.12 2.68 9.55
CA LEU A 236 16.92 2.32 8.79
C LEU A 236 16.18 3.56 8.28
N VAL A 237 16.10 4.62 9.08
CA VAL A 237 15.52 5.91 8.66
C VAL A 237 16.39 6.54 7.57
N ALA A 238 17.72 6.56 7.73
CA ALA A 238 18.62 7.11 6.71
C ALA A 238 18.56 6.35 5.37
N HIS A 239 18.44 5.01 5.40
CA HIS A 239 18.26 4.22 4.18
C HIS A 239 16.91 4.48 3.53
N ALA A 240 15.84 4.59 4.33
CA ALA A 240 14.51 4.94 3.85
C ALA A 240 14.49 6.34 3.21
N SER A 241 15.18 7.32 3.80
CA SER A 241 15.35 8.66 3.23
C SER A 241 16.01 8.63 1.86
N ARG A 242 17.16 7.95 1.71
CA ARG A 242 17.83 7.84 0.40
C ARG A 242 16.95 7.16 -0.65
N THR A 243 16.26 6.09 -0.27
CA THR A 243 15.34 5.39 -1.18
C THR A 243 14.12 6.24 -1.57
N ALA A 244 13.64 7.10 -0.66
CA ALA A 244 12.56 8.02 -0.98
C ALA A 244 13.02 9.15 -1.92
N GLU A 245 14.25 9.63 -1.77
CA GLU A 245 14.84 10.60 -2.70
C GLU A 245 15.00 10.01 -4.10
N ASP A 246 15.61 8.82 -4.25
CA ASP A 246 15.71 8.14 -5.57
C ASP A 246 14.33 7.91 -6.19
N LEU A 247 13.35 7.47 -5.39
CA LEU A 247 11.98 7.29 -5.86
C LEU A 247 11.42 8.57 -6.50
N LEU A 248 11.59 9.73 -5.84
CA LEU A 248 11.08 10.99 -6.37
C LEU A 248 11.89 11.46 -7.60
N ASP A 249 13.21 11.36 -7.55
CA ASP A 249 14.09 11.75 -8.66
C ASP A 249 13.84 10.91 -9.92
N ARG A 250 13.62 9.61 -9.75
CA ARG A 250 13.47 8.65 -10.85
C ARG A 250 12.06 8.56 -11.40
N LEU A 251 11.07 8.51 -10.50
CA LEU A 251 9.70 8.18 -10.86
C LEU A 251 8.72 9.33 -10.65
N ALA A 252 9.14 10.49 -10.14
CA ALA A 252 8.29 11.67 -10.05
C ALA A 252 8.99 12.99 -10.46
N PRO A 253 9.74 13.04 -11.57
CA PRO A 253 10.49 14.24 -11.97
C PRO A 253 9.58 15.44 -12.25
N ASP A 254 8.33 15.19 -12.67
CA ASP A 254 7.34 16.22 -13.00
C ASP A 254 6.44 16.61 -11.81
N GLY A 255 6.79 16.16 -10.58
CA GLY A 255 5.98 16.43 -9.37
C GLY A 255 4.75 15.53 -9.20
N VAL A 256 4.51 14.62 -10.15
CA VAL A 256 3.58 13.47 -10.03
C VAL A 256 4.32 12.21 -10.43
N PHE A 257 3.86 11.03 -9.99
CA PHE A 257 4.45 9.79 -10.46
C PHE A 257 4.26 9.63 -11.97
N VAL A 258 5.30 9.13 -12.65
CA VAL A 258 5.23 8.73 -14.06
C VAL A 258 4.19 7.63 -14.25
N ASP A 259 3.67 7.53 -15.48
CA ASP A 259 2.79 6.42 -15.85
C ASP A 259 3.57 5.10 -15.76
N GLN A 260 3.10 4.21 -14.90
CA GLN A 260 3.67 2.87 -14.66
C GLN A 260 2.83 1.77 -15.29
N GLY A 261 1.94 2.14 -16.22
CA GLY A 261 1.04 1.26 -16.93
C GLY A 261 -0.38 1.23 -16.34
N SER A 262 -1.26 0.52 -17.05
CA SER A 262 -2.63 0.24 -16.62
C SER A 262 -2.70 -1.03 -15.76
N GLY A 263 -3.88 -1.35 -15.22
CA GLY A 263 -4.05 -2.51 -14.35
C GLY A 263 -3.26 -2.33 -13.06
N ASP A 264 -2.37 -3.27 -12.74
CA ASP A 264 -1.56 -3.26 -11.52
C ASP A 264 -0.73 -1.97 -11.37
N GLY A 265 -0.13 -1.51 -12.48
CA GLY A 265 0.75 -0.34 -12.51
C GLY A 265 0.12 0.94 -11.96
N ALA A 266 -1.18 1.12 -12.18
CA ALA A 266 -1.91 2.29 -11.73
C ALA A 266 -2.07 2.38 -10.20
N LEU A 267 -1.88 1.26 -9.47
CA LEU A 267 -1.94 1.24 -8.00
C LEU A 267 -0.58 1.52 -7.34
N PHE A 268 0.52 1.31 -8.07
CA PHE A 268 1.88 1.34 -7.48
C PHE A 268 2.21 2.67 -6.82
N GLY A 269 1.89 3.79 -7.49
CA GLY A 269 2.10 5.12 -6.95
C GLY A 269 1.32 5.35 -5.65
N GLY A 270 0.07 4.89 -5.59
CA GLY A 270 -0.80 5.00 -4.41
C GLY A 270 -0.23 4.31 -3.17
N ILE A 271 0.39 3.14 -3.33
CA ILE A 271 1.07 2.41 -2.25
C ILE A 271 2.23 3.23 -1.67
N ALA A 272 2.96 3.95 -2.53
CA ALA A 272 4.08 4.78 -2.11
C ALA A 272 3.68 5.90 -1.14
N TYR A 273 2.53 6.56 -1.36
CA TYR A 273 2.11 7.69 -0.52
C TYR A 273 2.04 7.36 0.96
N ARG A 274 1.53 6.19 1.33
CA ARG A 274 1.47 5.77 2.74
C ARG A 274 2.85 5.77 3.38
N HIS A 275 3.82 5.17 2.70
CA HIS A 275 5.18 5.01 3.22
C HIS A 275 6.01 6.29 3.15
N LEU A 276 5.76 7.16 2.16
CA LEU A 276 6.33 8.50 2.09
C LEU A 276 5.83 9.40 3.22
N VAL A 277 4.53 9.38 3.52
CA VAL A 277 3.96 10.13 4.66
C VAL A 277 4.44 9.56 5.98
N ASP A 278 4.54 8.22 6.11
CA ASP A 278 5.15 7.59 7.28
C ASP A 278 6.58 8.09 7.50
N LEU A 279 7.40 8.16 6.45
CA LEU A 279 8.77 8.65 6.54
C LEU A 279 8.83 10.13 6.91
N ALA A 280 8.03 10.98 6.26
CA ALA A 280 7.99 12.42 6.49
C ALA A 280 7.53 12.82 7.91
N THR A 281 6.96 11.87 8.65
CA THR A 281 6.47 12.04 10.03
C THR A 281 7.27 11.23 11.05
N THR A 282 8.27 10.45 10.62
CA THR A 282 9.11 9.65 11.51
C THR A 282 10.18 10.51 12.15
N SER A 283 10.34 10.42 13.48
CA SER A 283 11.43 11.09 14.20
C SER A 283 12.81 10.66 13.69
N GLY A 284 13.73 11.61 13.55
CA GLY A 284 15.09 11.37 13.04
C GLY A 284 15.22 11.45 11.52
N VAL A 285 14.14 11.71 10.78
CA VAL A 285 14.23 12.12 9.37
C VAL A 285 14.81 13.53 9.29
N ALA A 286 15.71 13.76 8.32
CA ALA A 286 16.26 15.10 8.10
C ALA A 286 15.14 16.09 7.68
N PRO A 287 15.10 17.33 8.23
CA PRO A 287 14.06 18.31 7.92
C PRO A 287 13.89 18.59 6.43
N ALA A 288 15.00 18.67 5.69
CA ALA A 288 14.98 18.88 4.23
C ALA A 288 14.30 17.73 3.48
N VAL A 289 14.58 16.48 3.88
CA VAL A 289 13.91 15.29 3.30
C VAL A 289 12.42 15.32 3.64
N ALA A 290 12.06 15.57 4.90
CA ALA A 290 10.65 15.67 5.29
C ALA A 290 9.90 16.78 4.52
N ALA A 291 10.52 17.95 4.34
CA ALA A 291 9.95 19.06 3.58
C ALA A 291 9.76 18.69 2.10
N ARG A 292 10.76 18.04 1.47
CA ARG A 292 10.67 17.55 0.09
C ARG A 292 9.51 16.56 -0.09
N LEU A 293 9.39 15.59 0.82
CA LEU A 293 8.30 14.61 0.79
C LEU A 293 6.94 15.26 0.98
N ARG A 294 6.82 16.20 1.92
CA ARG A 294 5.59 16.98 2.15
C ARG A 294 5.19 17.79 0.92
N GLY A 295 6.16 18.47 0.30
CA GLY A 295 5.94 19.24 -0.92
C GLY A 295 5.48 18.37 -2.08
N PHE A 296 6.11 17.21 -2.29
CA PHE A 296 5.68 16.23 -3.29
C PHE A 296 4.23 15.77 -3.03
N VAL A 297 3.92 15.30 -1.81
CA VAL A 297 2.59 14.79 -1.47
C VAL A 297 1.52 15.86 -1.70
N ALA A 298 1.72 17.08 -1.20
CA ALA A 298 0.77 18.17 -1.34
C ALA A 298 0.58 18.59 -2.81
N GLY A 299 1.68 18.73 -3.56
CA GLY A 299 1.64 19.14 -4.97
C GLY A 299 0.96 18.10 -5.86
N SER A 300 1.28 16.83 -5.66
CA SER A 300 0.76 15.74 -6.50
C SER A 300 -0.73 15.47 -6.25
N VAL A 301 -1.21 15.54 -5.01
CA VAL A 301 -2.65 15.41 -4.74
C VAL A 301 -3.42 16.63 -5.21
N ALA A 302 -2.84 17.83 -5.19
CA ALA A 302 -3.46 19.03 -5.77
C ALA A 302 -3.59 18.89 -7.30
N ALA A 303 -2.58 18.32 -7.97
CA ALA A 303 -2.65 18.00 -9.40
C ALA A 303 -3.78 17.00 -9.69
N LEU A 304 -3.86 15.89 -8.93
CA LEU A 304 -4.94 14.92 -9.00
C LEU A 304 -6.32 15.57 -8.85
N GLN A 305 -6.51 16.40 -7.83
CA GLN A 305 -7.80 17.07 -7.61
C GLN A 305 -8.19 17.96 -8.80
N SER A 306 -7.23 18.71 -9.34
CA SER A 306 -7.47 19.63 -10.45
C SER A 306 -7.81 18.89 -11.75
N SER A 307 -7.12 17.79 -12.03
CA SER A 307 -7.25 17.03 -13.27
C SER A 307 -8.44 16.05 -13.26
N SER A 308 -8.73 15.41 -12.12
CA SER A 308 -9.63 14.26 -12.01
C SER A 308 -10.96 14.51 -11.30
N VAL A 309 -11.18 15.67 -10.65
CA VAL A 309 -12.46 15.95 -9.98
C VAL A 309 -13.41 16.72 -10.91
N ARG A 310 -14.60 16.18 -11.15
CA ARG A 310 -15.67 16.84 -11.93
C ARG A 310 -17.02 16.64 -11.23
N GLY A 311 -17.74 17.74 -10.97
CA GLY A 311 -19.07 17.68 -10.33
C GLY A 311 -19.07 17.01 -8.96
N GLY A 312 -18.00 17.16 -8.17
CA GLY A 312 -17.86 16.53 -6.85
C GLY A 312 -17.54 15.03 -6.89
N VAL A 313 -17.14 14.50 -8.05
CA VAL A 313 -16.71 13.11 -8.22
C VAL A 313 -15.27 13.10 -8.67
N LEU A 314 -14.43 12.35 -7.99
CA LEU A 314 -13.07 12.03 -8.40
C LEU A 314 -13.11 10.78 -9.29
N LEU A 315 -12.45 10.84 -10.44
CA LEU A 315 -12.14 9.64 -11.22
C LEU A 315 -10.65 9.67 -11.60
N ALA A 316 -9.88 8.77 -11.01
CA ALA A 316 -8.43 8.75 -11.20
C ALA A 316 -8.00 7.98 -12.45
N GLY A 317 -6.95 8.49 -13.09
CA GLY A 317 -6.17 7.76 -14.09
C GLY A 317 -4.81 7.32 -13.51
N PRO A 318 -3.99 6.60 -14.31
CA PRO A 318 -2.65 6.16 -13.89
C PRO A 318 -1.65 7.32 -13.72
N ARG A 319 -1.94 8.51 -14.26
CA ARG A 319 -1.15 9.75 -14.11
C ARG A 319 -2.06 10.89 -13.69
N TRP A 320 -1.57 11.79 -12.82
CA TRP A 320 -2.44 12.74 -12.08
C TRP A 320 -2.36 14.20 -12.55
N ASP A 321 -1.49 14.51 -13.51
CA ASP A 321 -1.43 15.83 -14.17
C ASP A 321 -2.31 15.89 -15.43
N ALA A 322 -3.09 14.84 -15.72
CA ALA A 322 -3.98 14.76 -16.85
C ALA A 322 -5.34 14.15 -16.44
N PRO A 323 -6.45 14.51 -17.12
CA PRO A 323 -7.74 13.86 -16.90
C PRO A 323 -7.69 12.34 -17.13
N PRO A 324 -8.54 11.55 -16.45
CA PRO A 324 -8.56 10.10 -16.63
C PRO A 324 -8.98 9.72 -18.06
N SER A 325 -8.38 8.68 -18.60
CA SER A 325 -8.88 8.00 -19.80
C SER A 325 -9.89 6.91 -19.41
N LEU A 326 -10.88 6.69 -20.27
CA LEU A 326 -11.86 5.61 -20.08
C LEU A 326 -11.48 4.39 -20.93
N PRO A 327 -11.69 3.16 -20.42
CA PRO A 327 -12.16 2.85 -19.07
C PRO A 327 -11.07 3.10 -18.00
N ALA A 328 -11.45 3.74 -16.89
CA ALA A 328 -10.59 3.91 -15.72
C ALA A 328 -10.59 2.62 -14.90
N THR A 329 -9.46 2.25 -14.31
CA THR A 329 -9.32 1.01 -13.54
C THR A 329 -9.56 1.24 -12.06
N LEU A 330 -10.10 0.22 -11.38
CA LEU A 330 -10.26 0.23 -9.92
C LEU A 330 -8.93 0.49 -9.20
N SER A 331 -7.83 -0.07 -9.71
CA SER A 331 -6.48 0.15 -9.20
C SER A 331 -6.06 1.62 -9.16
N ALA A 332 -6.36 2.38 -10.21
CA ALA A 332 -6.07 3.82 -10.28
C ALA A 332 -6.86 4.58 -9.21
N GLU A 333 -8.16 4.27 -9.08
CA GLU A 333 -9.05 4.91 -8.11
C GLU A 333 -8.61 4.62 -6.67
N ILE A 334 -8.31 3.36 -6.34
CA ILE A 334 -7.78 3.00 -5.01
C ILE A 334 -6.48 3.73 -4.74
N GLY A 335 -5.58 3.83 -5.74
CA GLY A 335 -4.32 4.56 -5.60
C GLY A 335 -4.52 6.04 -5.24
N ALA A 336 -5.48 6.70 -5.89
CA ALA A 336 -5.86 8.07 -5.57
C ALA A 336 -6.45 8.21 -4.15
N VAL A 337 -7.32 7.29 -3.74
CA VAL A 337 -7.91 7.29 -2.38
C VAL A 337 -6.81 7.14 -1.33
N LEU A 338 -5.89 6.18 -1.49
CA LEU A 338 -4.77 5.97 -0.57
C LEU A 338 -3.91 7.22 -0.41
N ALA A 339 -3.66 7.94 -1.51
CA ALA A 339 -2.85 9.14 -1.49
C ALA A 339 -3.55 10.34 -0.83
N LEU A 340 -4.83 10.53 -1.10
CA LEU A 340 -5.62 11.59 -0.48
C LEU A 340 -5.82 11.36 1.02
N GLU A 341 -6.02 10.11 1.44
CA GLU A 341 -6.04 9.76 2.86
C GLU A 341 -4.67 9.96 3.53
N ALA A 342 -3.58 9.57 2.85
CA ALA A 342 -2.23 9.81 3.33
C ALA A 342 -1.92 11.31 3.47
N SER A 343 -2.32 12.14 2.50
CA SER A 343 -2.19 13.60 2.55
C SER A 343 -3.00 14.19 3.72
N ALA A 344 -4.25 13.76 3.90
CA ALA A 344 -5.08 14.23 5.01
C ALA A 344 -4.48 13.88 6.38
N ARG A 345 -3.78 12.75 6.50
CA ARG A 345 -3.02 12.40 7.72
C ARG A 345 -1.79 13.28 7.90
N LEU A 346 -1.09 13.59 6.81
CA LEU A 346 0.09 14.45 6.82
C LEU A 346 -0.25 15.87 7.31
N ASP A 347 -1.39 16.42 6.88
CA ASP A 347 -1.89 17.74 7.28
C ASP A 347 -2.23 17.82 8.78
N ARG A 348 -2.62 16.69 9.39
CA ARG A 348 -2.87 16.59 10.83
C ARG A 348 -1.59 16.34 11.65
N SER A 349 -0.49 16.01 11.00
CA SER A 349 0.76 15.65 11.68
C SER A 349 1.62 16.89 11.92
N PRO A 350 2.15 17.10 13.15
CA PRO A 350 3.01 18.24 13.42
C PRO A 350 4.24 18.22 12.50
N VAL A 351 4.73 19.42 12.16
CA VAL A 351 6.02 19.56 11.47
C VAL A 351 7.11 19.18 12.48
N PRO A 352 8.05 18.28 12.16
CA PRO A 352 9.17 17.97 13.04
C PRO A 352 9.90 19.28 13.36
N SER A 353 9.96 19.65 14.63
CA SER A 353 10.78 20.77 15.12
C SER A 353 12.25 20.35 15.12
N ASP A 354 13.12 21.24 14.65
CA ASP A 354 14.58 21.06 14.55
C ASP A 354 15.26 20.64 15.87
#